data_AF-A0A3N5U2T6-F1
#
_entry.id   AF-A0A3N5U2T6-F1
#
_cell.length_a   1.000
_cell.length_b   1.000
_cell.length_c   1.000
_cell.angle_alpha   90.00
_cell.angle_beta   90.00
_cell.angle_gamma   90.00
#
_symmetry.space_group_name_H-M   'P 1'
#
loop_
_entity.id
_entity.type
_entity.pdbx_description
1 polymer ?
#
loop_
_entity_poly.entity_id
_entity_poly.type
_entity_poly.pdbx_seq_one_letter_code
_entity_poly.pdbx_strand_id
1 'polypeptide(L)' 'MKFVDEARIQVKAGDGGNGCVGFRRERFIPRGGPDGGDGGKGGDVILQADSQIST' A
#
# COMPACT_ATOMS: atom_id res chain seq x y z
N MET A 1 -10.02 -30.63 31.08
CA MET A 1 -8.90 -30.40 30.12
C MET A 1 -9.38 -29.36 29.12
N LYS A 2 -8.63 -28.27 28.89
CA LYS A 2 -8.92 -27.32 27.80
C LYS A 2 -7.83 -27.50 26.74
N PHE A 3 -8.24 -27.62 25.49
CA PHE A 3 -7.35 -27.66 24.33
C PHE A 3 -7.32 -26.27 23.70
N VAL A 4 -6.13 -25.84 23.27
CA VAL A 4 -5.88 -24.54 22.64
C VAL A 4 -5.11 -24.81 21.35
N ASP A 5 -5.53 -24.17 20.27
CA ASP A 5 -4.81 -24.17 19.00
C ASP A 5 -4.05 -22.84 18.83
N GLU A 6 -2.85 -22.90 18.27
CA GLU A 6 -1.94 -21.76 18.12
C GLU A 6 -1.22 -21.81 16.77
N ALA A 7 -1.22 -20.69 16.05
CA ALA A 7 -0.45 -20.51 14.82
C ALA A 7 0.38 -19.23 14.89
N ARG A 8 1.59 -19.27 14.34
CA ARG A 8 2.44 -18.09 14.15
C ARG A 8 2.41 -17.69 12.70
N ILE A 9 2.08 -16.44 12.43
CA ILE A 9 2.08 -15.88 11.08
C ILE A 9 2.98 -14.65 11.02
N GLN A 10 3.65 -14.48 9.89
CA GLN A 10 4.35 -13.25 9.54
C GLN A 10 3.57 -12.58 8.40
N VAL A 11 3.16 -11.34 8.62
CA VAL A 11 2.42 -10.57 7.63
C VAL A 11 3.17 -9.29 7.31
N LYS A 12 3.11 -8.88 6.04
CA LYS A 12 3.66 -7.63 5.55
C LYS A 12 2.59 -6.95 4.70
N ALA A 13 2.34 -5.68 4.99
CA ALA A 13 1.46 -4.83 4.20
C ALA A 13 2.15 -4.38 2.90
N GLY A 14 1.43 -3.64 2.05
CA GLY A 14 2.00 -3.08 0.83
C GLY A 14 2.87 -1.87 1.13
N ASP A 15 3.98 -1.72 0.40
CA ASP A 15 4.98 -0.66 0.65
C ASP A 15 4.49 0.75 0.22
N GLY A 16 3.50 0.82 -0.68
CA GLY A 16 3.09 2.07 -1.32
C GLY A 16 3.90 2.38 -2.57
N GLY A 17 3.42 3.33 -3.36
CA GLY A 17 4.08 3.78 -4.58
C GLY A 17 5.03 4.93 -4.28
N ASN A 18 6.12 5.02 -5.05
CA ASN A 18 6.93 6.23 -5.07
C ASN A 18 6.22 7.32 -5.87
N GLY A 19 6.35 8.57 -5.43
CA GLY A 19 5.99 9.72 -6.25
C GLY A 19 6.92 9.87 -7.46
N CYS A 20 6.57 10.79 -8.34
CA CYS A 20 7.30 11.09 -9.56
C CYS A 20 7.90 12.50 -9.48
N VAL A 21 9.11 12.69 -9.99
CA VAL A 21 9.64 14.03 -10.29
C VAL A 21 9.38 14.33 -11.76
N GLY A 22 8.52 15.32 -12.02
CA GLY A 22 8.13 15.74 -13.35
C GLY A 22 8.22 17.26 -13.51
N PHE A 23 8.52 17.70 -14.73
CA PHE A 23 8.35 19.10 -15.16
C PHE A 23 7.62 19.13 -16.49
N ARG A 24 6.66 20.05 -16.60
CA ARG A 24 5.90 20.26 -17.85
C ARG A 24 6.82 20.72 -18.97
N ARG A 25 6.67 20.13 -20.15
CA ARG A 25 7.40 20.51 -21.36
C ARG A 25 6.42 20.84 -22.49
N GLU A 26 6.36 22.12 -22.86
CA GLU A 26 5.50 22.61 -23.93
C GLU A 26 6.33 23.41 -24.94
N ARG A 27 5.94 23.33 -26.22
CA ARG A 27 6.74 23.79 -27.38
C ARG A 27 7.20 25.27 -27.29
N PHE A 28 6.53 26.10 -26.50
CA PHE A 28 6.85 27.53 -26.33
C PHE A 28 6.98 27.97 -24.86
N ILE A 29 7.09 27.03 -23.93
CA ILE A 29 7.30 27.32 -22.52
C ILE A 29 8.70 26.79 -22.15
N PRO A 30 9.72 27.67 -22.04
CA PRO A 30 11.10 27.25 -21.81
C PRO A 30 11.30 26.52 -20.47
N ARG A 31 10.46 26.83 -19.47
CA ARG A 31 10.49 26.22 -18.14
C ARG A 31 9.06 26.02 -17.65
N GLY A 32 8.47 24.87 -17.95
CA GLY A 32 7.21 24.49 -17.33
C GLY A 32 7.40 24.17 -15.86
N GLY A 33 6.37 24.43 -15.06
CA GLY A 33 6.38 24.14 -13.63
C GLY A 33 6.44 22.63 -13.34
N PRO A 34 6.70 22.25 -12.07
CA PRO A 34 6.63 20.86 -11.65
C PRO A 34 5.25 20.25 -11.89
N ASP A 35 5.21 19.01 -12.39
CA ASP A 35 3.98 18.21 -12.59
C ASP A 35 4.13 16.76 -12.13
N GLY A 36 5.14 16.49 -11.30
CA GLY A 36 5.27 15.23 -10.60
C GLY A 36 4.06 14.92 -9.73
N GLY A 37 3.58 13.68 -9.81
CA GLY A 37 2.48 13.19 -8.98
C GLY A 37 2.95 12.48 -7.71
N ASP A 38 2.05 12.36 -6.75
CA ASP A 38 2.30 11.65 -5.50
C ASP A 38 2.33 10.13 -5.68
N GLY A 39 2.99 9.47 -4.72
CA GLY A 39 2.95 8.03 -4.57
C GLY A 39 1.61 7.51 -4.06
N GLY A 40 1.23 6.30 -4.47
CA GLY A 40 0.02 5.65 -3.99
C GLY A 40 0.16 5.09 -2.58
N LYS A 41 -0.95 4.97 -1.85
CA LYS A 41 -0.99 4.32 -0.54
C LYS A 41 -0.60 2.83 -0.68
N GLY A 42 0.21 2.35 0.27
CA GLY A 42 0.43 0.92 0.48
C GLY A 42 -0.82 0.17 0.93
N GLY A 43 -0.85 -1.14 0.70
CA GLY A 43 -1.96 -2.00 1.10
C GLY A 43 -1.95 -2.31 2.59
N ASP A 44 -3.11 -2.61 3.16
CA ASP A 44 -3.28 -2.97 4.56
C ASP A 44 -3.36 -4.51 4.73
N VAL A 45 -2.96 -5.03 5.90
CA VAL A 45 -3.27 -6.40 6.31
C VAL A 45 -4.36 -6.35 7.37
N ILE A 46 -5.48 -7.03 7.12
CA ILE A 46 -6.63 -7.06 8.02
C ILE A 46 -6.93 -8.51 8.39
N LEU A 47 -7.00 -8.79 9.68
CA LEU A 47 -7.57 -10.02 10.20
C LEU A 47 -9.06 -9.78 10.45
N GLN A 48 -9.90 -10.61 9.84
CA GLN A 48 -11.33 -10.57 10.03
C GLN A 48 -11.79 -11.91 10.59
N ALA A 49 -12.42 -11.85 11.76
CA ALA A 49 -13.05 -13.03 12.34
C ALA A 49 -14.28 -13.42 11.53
N ASP A 50 -14.44 -14.72 11.29
CA ASP A 50 -15.63 -15.30 10.68
C ASP A 50 -16.16 -16.41 11.57
N SER A 51 -17.43 -16.32 11.94
CA SER A 51 -18.13 -17.33 12.75
C SER A 51 -18.22 -18.71 12.11
N GLN A 52 -18.03 -18.81 10.80
CA GLN A 52 -18.08 -20.08 10.07
C GLN A 52 -16.72 -20.78 10.00
N ILE A 53 -15.63 -20.12 10.42
CA ILE A 53 -14.30 -20.72 10.45
C ILE A 53 -14.12 -21.47 11.78
N SER A 54 -13.89 -22.78 11.69
CA SER A 54 -13.46 -23.64 12.80
C SER A 54 -11.97 -23.94 12.72
N THR A 55 -11.33 -24.12 13.88
CA THR A 55 -9.91 -24.46 14.05
C THR A 55 -9.72 -25.98 14.12
#